data_AF-A0A961JK92-F1
#
_entry.id   AF-A0A961JK92-F1
#
_cell.length_a   1.000
_cell.length_b   1.000
_cell.length_c   1.000
_cell.angle_alpha   90.00
_cell.angle_beta   90.00
_cell.angle_gamma   90.00
#
_symmetry.space_group_name_H-M   'P 1'
#
loop_
_entity.id
_entity.type
_entity.pdbx_description
1 polymer ?
#
loop_
_entity_poly.entity_id
_entity_poly.type
_entity_poly.pdbx_seq_one_letter_code
_entity_poly.pdbx_strand_id
1 'polypeptide(L)'
;MTNHPIHMHGYDFEVTGTDGGWVRPEARWPEVSVDIPVGAMRAYEFDAVHPGDWAIHCHKSHHTMNAMGHDIPTFIGADKRRVSRMIRSQQPGYMPMATAGMADMGEMSMEIPDNTVPMMTGWGPYGPLEMGGMFSVVKVREGIGRDDYSDPGWYENPPGTQAWEWTGDLPDHARNDSPATILTPRPGHSHDRG
;
A
#
# COMPACT_ATOMS: atom_id res chain seq x y z
N MET A 1 -8.55 17.82 3.29
CA MET A 1 -7.45 17.19 2.53
C MET A 1 -7.04 18.10 1.39
N THR A 2 -5.76 18.16 1.04
CA THR A 2 -5.20 19.14 0.07
C THR A 2 -4.89 18.56 -1.32
N ASN A 3 -4.51 17.28 -1.40
CA ASN A 3 -3.99 16.61 -2.60
C ASN A 3 -3.87 15.09 -2.36
N HIS A 4 -3.67 14.32 -3.43
CA HIS A 4 -3.46 12.87 -3.40
C HIS A 4 -2.25 12.48 -4.27
N PRO A 5 -1.15 11.97 -3.71
CA PRO A 5 -0.06 11.39 -4.50
C PRO A 5 -0.41 9.97 -4.90
N ILE A 6 -0.69 9.69 -6.17
CA ILE A 6 -1.02 8.36 -6.68
C ILE A 6 0.27 7.64 -7.08
N HIS A 7 0.56 6.53 -6.41
CA HIS A 7 1.73 5.69 -6.63
C HIS A 7 1.32 4.36 -7.26
N MET A 8 2.08 3.92 -8.26
CA MET A 8 1.95 2.60 -8.88
C MET A 8 3.21 1.77 -8.64
N HIS A 9 3.01 0.53 -8.20
CA HIS A 9 4.10 -0.42 -7.99
C HIS A 9 4.54 -1.03 -9.33
N GLY A 10 5.81 -1.44 -9.43
CA GLY A 10 6.35 -2.19 -10.57
C GLY A 10 6.59 -1.40 -11.86
N TYR A 11 6.13 -0.15 -11.93
CA TYR A 11 6.22 0.70 -13.12
C TYR A 11 6.66 2.11 -12.78
N ASP A 12 7.48 2.67 -13.65
CA ASP A 12 7.50 4.10 -13.92
C ASP A 12 6.49 4.44 -15.04
N PHE A 13 6.10 5.70 -15.08
CA PHE A 13 5.15 6.23 -16.05
C PHE A 13 5.51 7.67 -16.44
N GLU A 14 5.08 8.12 -17.60
CA GLU A 14 5.18 9.53 -17.99
C GLU A 14 3.87 10.25 -17.70
N VAL A 15 3.94 11.44 -17.10
CA VAL A 15 2.78 12.35 -17.04
C VAL A 15 2.65 13.05 -18.38
N THR A 16 1.53 12.78 -19.07
CA THR A 16 1.29 13.20 -20.46
C THR A 16 0.20 14.25 -20.61
N GLY A 17 -0.53 14.57 -19.54
CA GLY A 17 -1.55 15.61 -19.54
C GLY A 17 -1.87 16.18 -18.16
N THR A 18 -2.41 17.39 -18.17
CA THR A 18 -2.91 18.09 -16.98
C THR A 18 -4.37 18.50 -17.20
N ASP A 19 -4.95 19.24 -16.26
CA ASP A 19 -6.23 19.94 -16.39
C ASP A 19 -6.28 20.96 -17.55
N GLY A 20 -5.11 21.33 -18.10
CA GLY A 20 -5.00 22.09 -19.35
C GLY A 20 -5.06 21.24 -20.64
N GLY A 21 -5.16 19.91 -20.52
CA GLY A 21 -5.13 18.97 -21.64
C GLY A 21 -3.76 18.28 -21.81
N TRP A 22 -3.59 17.61 -22.95
CA TRP A 22 -2.36 16.90 -23.30
C TRP A 22 -1.18 17.87 -23.48
N VAL A 23 -0.02 17.50 -22.93
CA VAL A 23 1.21 18.27 -23.12
C VAL A 23 2.03 17.71 -24.28
N ARG A 24 2.85 18.57 -24.89
CA ARG A 24 3.79 18.15 -25.94
C ARG A 24 4.80 17.14 -25.38
N PRO A 25 5.34 16.21 -26.20
CA PRO A 25 6.31 15.22 -25.73
C PRO A 25 7.48 15.80 -24.94
N GLU A 26 8.00 16.97 -25.33
CA GLU A 26 9.15 17.60 -24.67
C GLU A 26 8.82 18.21 -23.30
N ALA A 27 7.53 18.29 -22.94
CA ALA A 27 7.03 18.79 -21.67
C ALA A 27 6.46 17.69 -20.77
N ARG A 28 6.53 16.42 -21.21
CA ARG A 28 6.22 15.25 -20.39
C ARG A 28 7.35 15.02 -19.39
N TRP A 29 7.06 14.32 -18.29
CA TRP A 29 8.08 13.95 -17.31
C TRP A 29 7.78 12.58 -16.70
N PRO A 30 8.82 11.81 -16.34
CA PRO A 30 8.67 10.50 -15.71
C PRO A 30 8.40 10.62 -14.21
N GLU A 31 7.58 9.71 -13.68
CA GLU A 31 7.24 9.57 -12.27
C GLU A 31 6.97 8.10 -11.92
N VAL A 32 7.01 7.79 -10.61
CA VAL A 32 6.38 6.58 -10.04
C VAL A 32 5.22 6.95 -9.10
N SER A 33 5.13 8.23 -8.74
CA SER A 33 4.10 8.81 -7.89
C SER A 33 3.73 10.19 -8.41
N VAL A 34 2.47 10.44 -8.73
CA VAL A 34 2.02 11.75 -9.23
C VAL A 34 1.05 12.41 -8.26
N ASP A 35 1.35 13.66 -7.89
CA ASP A 35 0.47 14.44 -7.03
C ASP A 35 -0.68 15.07 -7.83
N ILE A 36 -1.91 14.82 -7.36
CA ILE A 36 -3.13 15.42 -7.89
C ILE A 36 -3.81 16.30 -6.82
N PRO A 37 -3.77 17.64 -6.98
CA PRO A 37 -4.47 18.55 -6.08
C PRO A 37 -5.97 18.57 -6.35
N VAL A 38 -6.73 19.10 -5.39
CA VAL A 38 -8.20 19.25 -5.52
C VAL A 38 -8.55 20.08 -6.76
N GLY A 39 -9.41 19.55 -7.62
CA GLY A 39 -9.88 20.23 -8.84
C GLY A 39 -8.98 20.10 -10.06
N ALA A 40 -7.82 19.45 -9.93
CA ALA A 40 -6.94 19.15 -11.06
C ALA A 40 -7.18 17.75 -11.61
N MET A 41 -6.59 17.48 -12.78
CA MET A 41 -6.43 16.15 -13.34
C MET A 41 -4.98 15.92 -13.77
N ARG A 42 -4.61 14.64 -13.83
CA ARG A 42 -3.35 14.15 -14.38
C ARG A 42 -3.68 13.00 -15.30
N ALA A 43 -3.12 13.02 -16.51
CA ALA A 43 -3.06 11.85 -17.38
C ALA A 43 -1.63 11.34 -17.36
N TYR A 44 -1.45 10.03 -17.19
CA TYR A 44 -0.15 9.39 -17.29
C TYR A 44 -0.25 8.13 -18.14
N GLU A 45 0.86 7.78 -18.79
CA GLU A 45 1.00 6.64 -19.69
C GLU A 45 2.12 5.74 -19.18
N PHE A 46 1.92 4.42 -19.25
CA PHE A 46 2.94 3.43 -18.93
C PHE A 46 2.84 2.25 -19.90
N ASP A 47 3.99 1.64 -20.20
CA ASP A 47 4.06 0.45 -21.03
C ASP A 47 3.88 -0.79 -20.15
N ALA A 48 2.76 -1.51 -20.29
CA ALA A 48 2.41 -2.66 -19.46
C ALA A 48 3.22 -3.94 -19.79
N VAL A 49 4.55 -3.89 -19.63
CA VAL A 49 5.50 -4.94 -20.06
C VAL A 49 5.96 -5.87 -18.94
N HIS A 50 5.53 -5.63 -17.70
CA HIS A 50 5.85 -6.42 -16.51
C HIS A 50 4.61 -7.17 -16.02
N PRO A 51 4.42 -8.44 -16.44
CA PRO A 51 3.30 -9.25 -15.99
C PRO A 51 3.27 -9.38 -14.47
N GLY A 52 2.09 -9.21 -13.88
CA GLY A 52 1.94 -9.19 -12.43
C GLY A 52 0.66 -8.51 -11.96
N ASP A 53 0.53 -8.48 -10.63
CA ASP A 53 -0.53 -7.78 -9.92
C ASP A 53 0.09 -6.64 -9.12
N TRP A 54 -0.18 -5.42 -9.56
CA TRP A 54 0.54 -4.24 -9.09
C TRP A 54 -0.38 -3.33 -8.31
N ALA A 55 -0.03 -3.05 -7.06
CA ALA A 55 -0.77 -2.08 -6.25
C ALA A 55 -0.69 -0.69 -6.88
N ILE A 56 -1.83 -0.03 -6.97
CA ILE A 56 -1.93 1.40 -7.25
C ILE A 56 -2.73 2.05 -6.14
N HIS A 57 -2.14 3.06 -5.49
CA HIS A 57 -2.76 3.66 -4.32
C HIS A 57 -2.28 5.07 -4.05
N CYS A 58 -3.05 5.79 -3.24
CA CYS A 58 -2.56 7.04 -2.67
C CYS A 58 -1.41 6.75 -1.70
N HIS A 59 -0.30 7.46 -1.84
CA HIS A 59 0.90 7.28 -1.02
C HIS A 59 0.88 8.09 0.28
N LYS A 60 -0.31 8.55 0.70
CA LYS A 60 -0.55 9.06 2.06
C LYS A 60 -1.07 7.92 2.91
N SER A 61 -0.31 7.49 3.91
CA SER A 61 -0.63 6.33 4.75
C SER A 61 -1.99 6.42 5.47
N HIS A 62 -2.47 7.62 5.77
CA HIS A 62 -3.81 7.80 6.37
C HIS A 62 -4.94 7.82 5.34
N HIS A 63 -4.64 7.86 4.04
CA HIS A 63 -5.61 7.78 2.94
C HIS A 63 -5.74 6.36 2.35
N THR A 64 -4.77 5.48 2.61
CA THR A 64 -4.90 4.05 2.33
C THR A 64 -5.85 3.38 3.33
N MET A 65 -6.13 4.07 4.44
CA MET A 65 -7.08 3.68 5.45
C MET A 65 -8.40 4.45 5.25
N ASN A 66 -9.51 3.73 5.21
CA ASN A 66 -10.85 4.32 5.32
C ASN A 66 -11.29 4.45 6.77
N ALA A 67 -12.38 5.17 7.03
CA ALA A 67 -13.12 5.22 8.30
C ALA A 67 -12.26 5.24 9.59
N MET A 68 -11.13 5.93 9.56
CA MET A 68 -10.27 6.12 10.73
C MET A 68 -10.41 7.53 11.28
N GLY A 69 -10.73 7.64 12.57
CA GLY A 69 -10.82 8.92 13.26
C GLY A 69 -9.44 9.51 13.54
N HIS A 70 -9.33 10.84 13.45
CA HIS A 70 -8.06 11.56 13.66
C HIS A 70 -7.90 12.13 15.08
N ASP A 71 -8.98 12.16 15.87
CA ASP A 71 -9.01 12.79 17.20
C ASP A 71 -9.00 11.78 18.36
N ILE A 72 -8.79 10.50 18.06
CA ILE A 72 -8.77 9.43 19.05
C ILE A 72 -7.32 8.94 19.23
N PRO A 73 -6.79 8.90 20.48
CA PRO A 73 -5.47 8.34 20.73
C PRO A 73 -5.34 6.91 20.25
N THR A 74 -4.14 6.52 19.80
CA THR A 74 -3.85 5.13 19.48
C THR A 74 -3.97 4.26 20.74
N PHE A 75 -4.70 3.15 20.63
CA PHE A 75 -4.88 2.18 21.72
C PHE A 75 -4.00 0.93 21.56
N ILE A 76 -3.03 0.97 20.64
CA ILE A 76 -2.11 -0.15 20.43
C ILE A 76 -1.35 -0.43 21.75
N GLY A 77 -1.41 -1.68 22.21
CA GLY A 77 -0.80 -2.13 23.47
C GLY A 77 -1.60 -1.81 24.74
N ALA A 78 -2.75 -1.14 24.66
CA ALA A 78 -3.57 -0.85 25.84
C ALA A 78 -4.44 -2.06 26.26
N ASP A 79 -4.46 -2.40 27.56
CA ASP A 79 -5.36 -3.44 28.09
C ASP A 79 -6.81 -2.93 28.20
N LYS A 80 -7.62 -3.27 27.19
CA LYS A 80 -9.04 -2.89 27.11
C LYS A 80 -9.99 -3.93 27.68
N ARG A 81 -9.52 -5.04 28.29
CA ARG A 81 -10.38 -6.18 28.67
C ARG A 81 -11.49 -5.79 29.64
N ARG A 82 -11.17 -5.00 30.66
CA ARG A 82 -12.15 -4.54 31.66
C ARG A 82 -13.21 -3.63 31.04
N VAL A 83 -12.77 -2.64 30.28
CA VAL A 83 -13.67 -1.66 29.62
C VAL A 83 -14.56 -2.34 28.60
N SER A 84 -14.01 -3.26 27.80
CA SER A 84 -14.76 -4.02 26.80
C SER A 84 -15.88 -4.85 27.43
N ARG A 85 -15.64 -5.49 28.59
CA ARG A 85 -16.68 -6.21 29.34
C ARG A 85 -17.80 -5.29 29.82
N MET A 86 -17.45 -4.09 30.31
CA MET A 86 -18.44 -3.11 30.74
C MET A 86 -19.31 -2.64 29.56
N ILE A 87 -18.70 -2.31 28.42
CA ILE A 87 -19.44 -1.88 27.22
C ILE A 87 -20.35 -3.01 26.71
N ARG A 88 -19.86 -4.25 26.67
CA ARG A 88 -20.65 -5.41 26.23
C ARG A 88 -21.90 -5.68 27.07
N SER A 89 -21.93 -5.24 28.33
CA SER A 89 -23.15 -5.33 29.16
C SER A 89 -24.30 -4.48 28.63
N GLN A 90 -24.00 -3.42 27.87
CA GLN A 90 -24.99 -2.50 27.28
C GLN A 90 -25.11 -2.70 25.76
N GLN A 91 -24.00 -3.04 25.09
CA GLN A 91 -23.93 -3.29 23.66
C GLN A 91 -23.22 -4.63 23.39
N PRO A 92 -23.94 -5.75 23.34
CA PRO A 92 -23.36 -7.10 23.21
C PRO A 92 -22.48 -7.27 21.98
N GLY A 93 -22.76 -6.55 20.90
CA GLY A 93 -21.98 -6.58 19.65
C GLY A 93 -20.67 -5.79 19.68
N TYR A 94 -20.29 -5.17 20.80
CA TYR A 94 -19.08 -4.34 20.87
C TYR A 94 -17.80 -5.14 20.66
N MET A 95 -17.03 -4.75 19.63
CA MET A 95 -15.72 -5.33 19.31
C MET A 95 -14.62 -4.29 19.59
N PRO A 96 -13.68 -4.57 20.51
CA PRO A 96 -12.57 -3.66 20.77
C PRO A 96 -11.59 -3.68 19.59
N MET A 97 -11.47 -2.54 18.90
CA MET A 97 -10.63 -2.36 17.71
C MET A 97 -9.21 -1.89 18.10
N ALA A 98 -8.22 -2.13 17.22
CA ALA A 98 -6.87 -1.56 17.31
C ALA A 98 -6.11 -1.90 18.62
N THR A 99 -6.06 -3.19 19.00
CA THR A 99 -5.29 -3.63 20.19
C THR A 99 -3.84 -3.96 19.83
N ALA A 100 -3.59 -4.70 18.75
CA ALA A 100 -2.25 -4.98 18.23
C ALA A 100 -1.97 -4.32 16.88
N GLY A 101 -2.90 -3.54 16.34
CA GLY A 101 -2.70 -2.73 15.14
C GLY A 101 -3.90 -2.76 14.21
N MET A 102 -3.71 -2.34 12.96
CA MET A 102 -4.74 -2.43 11.92
C MET A 102 -4.88 -3.84 11.36
N ALA A 103 -3.80 -4.60 11.33
CA ALA A 103 -3.78 -5.97 10.84
C ALA A 103 -4.76 -6.90 11.57
N ASP A 104 -4.97 -6.67 12.87
CA ASP A 104 -5.99 -7.40 13.66
C ASP A 104 -7.38 -7.35 13.01
N MET A 105 -7.68 -6.27 12.29
CA MET A 105 -8.97 -6.07 11.65
C MET A 105 -9.03 -6.65 10.25
N GLY A 106 -7.89 -7.05 9.68
CA GLY A 106 -7.79 -7.45 8.29
C GLY A 106 -8.61 -8.70 7.97
N GLU A 107 -8.70 -9.61 8.93
CA GLU A 107 -9.44 -10.88 8.80
C GLU A 107 -10.88 -10.80 9.33
N MET A 108 -11.23 -9.70 10.00
CA MET A 108 -12.53 -9.53 10.66
C MET A 108 -13.50 -8.76 9.78
N SER A 109 -14.05 -9.44 8.77
CA SER A 109 -15.14 -8.88 7.95
C SER A 109 -16.37 -8.58 8.82
N MET A 110 -16.80 -7.32 8.83
CA MET A 110 -18.05 -6.90 9.47
C MET A 110 -19.07 -6.50 8.41
N GLU A 111 -20.35 -6.73 8.68
CA GLU A 111 -21.43 -6.19 7.86
C GLU A 111 -21.40 -4.66 7.95
N ILE A 112 -21.22 -4.01 6.80
CA ILE A 112 -21.20 -2.56 6.67
C ILE A 112 -22.41 -2.10 5.83
N PRO A 113 -22.95 -0.90 6.05
CA PRO A 113 -24.02 -0.37 5.20
C PRO A 113 -23.58 -0.27 3.74
N ASP A 114 -24.48 -0.57 2.79
CA ASP A 114 -24.20 -0.68 1.35
C ASP A 114 -23.44 0.51 0.73
N ASN A 115 -23.62 1.71 1.26
CA ASN A 115 -22.98 2.94 0.77
C ASN A 115 -21.70 3.32 1.52
N THR A 116 -21.10 2.38 2.25
CA THR A 116 -19.87 2.62 3.00
C THR A 116 -18.68 2.08 2.22
N VAL A 117 -17.70 2.93 1.94
CA VAL A 117 -16.44 2.46 1.34
C VAL A 117 -15.79 1.50 2.34
N PRO A 118 -15.44 0.27 1.92
CA PRO A 118 -15.04 -0.77 2.85
C PRO A 118 -13.76 -0.36 3.60
N MET A 119 -13.66 -0.77 4.87
CA MET A 119 -12.44 -0.55 5.65
C MET A 119 -11.26 -1.39 5.13
N MET A 120 -11.55 -2.37 4.26
CA MET A 120 -10.64 -3.41 3.75
C MET A 120 -10.95 -3.68 2.28
N THR A 121 -9.94 -3.72 1.40
CA THR A 121 -10.12 -3.99 -0.04
C THR A 121 -10.19 -5.50 -0.36
N GLY A 122 -10.35 -6.36 0.65
CA GLY A 122 -10.62 -7.79 0.49
C GLY A 122 -9.39 -8.66 0.73
N TRP A 123 -9.30 -9.79 0.01
CA TRP A 123 -8.28 -10.81 0.19
C TRP A 123 -7.39 -10.93 -1.05
N GLY A 124 -6.08 -10.84 -0.85
CA GLY A 124 -5.06 -11.17 -1.83
C GLY A 124 -4.65 -12.64 -1.76
N PRO A 125 -3.69 -13.08 -2.59
CA PRO A 125 -3.24 -14.47 -2.63
C PRO A 125 -2.51 -14.93 -1.36
N TYR A 126 -2.07 -13.99 -0.51
CA TYR A 126 -1.28 -14.27 0.70
C TYR A 126 -1.91 -13.77 2.00
N GLY A 127 -3.17 -13.31 1.96
CA GLY A 127 -3.83 -12.77 3.15
C GLY A 127 -4.68 -11.54 2.87
N PRO A 128 -5.16 -10.87 3.93
CA PRO A 128 -6.02 -9.71 3.79
C PRO A 128 -5.26 -8.51 3.20
N LEU A 129 -5.90 -7.78 2.29
CA LEU A 129 -5.42 -6.50 1.78
C LEU A 129 -5.88 -5.39 2.73
N GLU A 130 -5.06 -5.08 3.73
CA GLU A 130 -5.30 -4.17 4.86
C GLU A 130 -5.43 -2.68 4.52
N MET A 131 -5.73 -2.38 3.27
CA MET A 131 -5.94 -1.04 2.76
C MET A 131 -7.41 -1.00 2.35
N GLY A 132 -8.19 -0.08 2.89
CA GLY A 132 -9.60 0.10 2.52
C GLY A 132 -9.84 1.29 1.61
N GLY A 133 -8.95 2.29 1.69
CA GLY A 133 -9.11 3.59 1.04
C GLY A 133 -8.83 3.58 -0.45
N MET A 134 -8.06 4.55 -0.94
CA MET A 134 -7.71 4.62 -2.36
C MET A 134 -6.63 3.60 -2.69
N PHE A 135 -7.06 2.34 -2.83
CA PHE A 135 -6.24 1.21 -3.24
C PHE A 135 -6.94 0.47 -4.38
N SER A 136 -6.17 0.04 -5.37
CA SER A 136 -6.60 -0.84 -6.44
C SER A 136 -5.42 -1.70 -6.87
N VAL A 137 -5.71 -2.75 -7.65
CA VAL A 137 -4.68 -3.62 -8.22
C VAL A 137 -4.78 -3.56 -9.73
N VAL A 138 -3.68 -3.19 -10.39
CA VAL A 138 -3.53 -3.24 -11.84
C VAL A 138 -3.09 -4.66 -12.22
N LYS A 139 -3.94 -5.34 -12.99
CA LYS A 139 -3.71 -6.70 -13.48
C LYS A 139 -3.03 -6.62 -14.85
N VAL A 140 -1.76 -7.02 -14.96
CA VAL A 140 -1.02 -7.01 -16.23
C VAL A 140 -0.67 -8.43 -16.64
N ARG A 141 -1.25 -8.90 -17.74
CA ARG A 141 -1.01 -10.23 -18.33
C ARG A 141 -1.71 -10.36 -19.68
N GLU A 142 -1.28 -11.35 -20.46
CA GLU A 142 -1.98 -11.77 -21.67
C GLU A 142 -3.37 -12.37 -21.38
N GLY A 143 -4.23 -12.42 -22.39
CA GLY A 143 -5.54 -13.07 -22.31
C GLY A 143 -6.68 -12.23 -21.73
N ILE A 144 -6.44 -10.95 -21.44
CA ILE A 144 -7.47 -9.98 -21.05
C ILE A 144 -7.95 -9.24 -22.31
N GLY A 145 -9.25 -9.35 -22.62
CA GLY A 145 -9.85 -8.64 -23.75
C GLY A 145 -9.97 -7.13 -23.50
N ARG A 146 -9.93 -6.31 -24.56
CA ARG A 146 -10.03 -4.83 -24.48
C ARG A 146 -11.26 -4.33 -23.70
N ASP A 147 -12.36 -5.06 -23.78
CA ASP A 147 -13.64 -4.73 -23.14
C ASP A 147 -14.09 -5.82 -22.16
N ASP A 148 -13.14 -6.62 -21.66
CA ASP A 148 -13.38 -7.65 -20.65
C ASP A 148 -13.17 -7.08 -19.25
N TYR A 149 -14.26 -6.98 -18.49
CA TYR A 149 -14.29 -6.50 -17.11
C TYR A 149 -14.44 -7.63 -16.09
N SER A 150 -14.32 -8.89 -16.53
CA SER A 150 -14.31 -10.02 -15.61
C SER A 150 -13.01 -10.04 -14.79
N ASP A 151 -13.08 -10.59 -13.57
CA ASP A 151 -11.89 -10.76 -12.74
C ASP A 151 -11.07 -11.95 -13.27
N PRO A 152 -9.84 -11.75 -13.80
CA PRO A 152 -8.99 -12.83 -14.28
C PRO A 152 -8.33 -13.62 -13.15
N GLY A 153 -8.58 -13.27 -11.88
CA GLY A 153 -7.96 -13.86 -10.71
C GLY A 153 -6.58 -13.29 -10.38
N TRP A 154 -5.87 -13.99 -9.49
CA TRP A 154 -4.52 -13.60 -9.05
C TRP A 154 -3.46 -14.02 -10.06
N TYR A 155 -2.39 -13.24 -10.18
CA TYR A 155 -1.26 -13.60 -11.05
C TYR A 155 -0.46 -14.76 -10.45
N GLU A 156 -0.28 -15.82 -11.25
CA GLU A 156 0.60 -16.94 -10.90
C GLU A 156 2.04 -16.53 -11.20
N ASN A 157 2.80 -16.27 -10.14
CA ASN A 157 4.20 -15.90 -10.29
C ASN A 157 5.04 -17.11 -10.71
N PRO A 158 6.04 -16.92 -11.59
CA PRO A 158 6.94 -17.99 -11.97
C PRO A 158 7.65 -18.64 -10.76
N PRO A 159 7.99 -19.94 -10.82
CA PRO A 159 8.72 -20.60 -9.74
C PRO A 159 10.02 -19.87 -9.39
N GLY A 160 10.23 -19.61 -8.10
CA GLY A 160 11.44 -18.96 -7.57
C GLY A 160 11.46 -17.43 -7.61
N THR A 161 10.39 -16.76 -8.06
CA THR A 161 10.31 -15.28 -8.06
C THR A 161 9.56 -14.70 -6.88
N GLN A 162 8.88 -15.53 -6.09
CA GLN A 162 8.19 -15.12 -4.87
C GLN A 162 9.17 -15.07 -3.70
N ALA A 163 8.93 -14.18 -2.75
CA ALA A 163 9.64 -14.22 -1.47
C ALA A 163 9.24 -15.48 -0.67
N TRP A 164 10.17 -16.01 0.11
CA TRP A 164 9.96 -17.12 1.03
C TRP A 164 10.46 -16.75 2.42
N GLU A 165 9.96 -17.45 3.44
CA GLU A 165 10.44 -17.31 4.80
C GLU A 165 11.93 -17.65 4.89
N TRP A 166 12.72 -16.76 5.49
CA TRP A 166 14.12 -17.03 5.80
C TRP A 166 14.22 -17.88 7.07
N THR A 167 14.72 -19.10 6.94
CA THR A 167 14.85 -20.06 8.05
C THR A 167 16.28 -20.19 8.60
N GLY A 168 17.22 -19.40 8.08
CA GLY A 168 18.60 -19.36 8.56
C GLY A 168 18.79 -18.39 9.73
N ASP A 169 20.00 -18.36 10.28
CA ASP A 169 20.35 -17.37 11.30
C ASP A 169 20.30 -15.95 10.71
N LEU A 170 19.70 -15.02 11.45
CA LEU A 170 19.79 -13.61 11.14
C LEU A 170 21.16 -13.10 11.62
N PRO A 171 21.84 -12.24 10.85
CA PRO A 171 23.04 -11.58 11.35
C PRO A 171 22.72 -10.75 12.59
N ASP A 172 23.69 -10.61 13.49
CA ASP A 172 23.55 -9.72 14.66
C ASP A 172 23.09 -8.34 14.19
N HIS A 173 21.96 -7.87 14.72
CA HIS A 173 21.43 -6.57 14.35
C HIS A 173 22.44 -5.49 14.72
N ALA A 174 22.69 -4.55 13.81
CA ALA A 174 23.51 -3.39 14.13
C ALA A 174 22.80 -2.59 15.23
N ARG A 175 23.41 -2.49 16.41
CA ARG A 175 23.02 -1.53 17.45
C ARG A 175 23.96 -0.33 17.38
N ASN A 176 23.38 0.86 17.49
CA ASN A 176 24.14 2.04 17.85
C ASN A 176 23.78 2.40 19.30
N ASP A 177 24.67 2.02 20.20
CA ASP A 177 24.64 2.31 21.64
C ASP A 177 25.26 3.67 21.97
N SER A 178 25.58 4.47 20.94
CA SER A 178 26.08 5.83 21.04
C SER A 178 25.21 6.82 20.25
N PRO A 179 24.97 8.04 20.75
CA PRO A 179 24.34 9.10 19.97
C PRO A 179 25.27 9.66 18.87
N ALA A 180 26.52 9.22 18.78
CA ALA A 180 27.44 9.64 17.73
C ALA A 180 27.02 9.06 16.36
N THR A 181 27.05 9.91 15.33
CA THR A 181 26.86 9.48 13.95
C THR A 181 28.01 8.58 13.51
N ILE A 182 27.74 7.28 13.33
CA ILE A 182 28.68 6.33 12.76
C ILE A 182 28.47 6.33 11.25
N LEU A 183 29.41 6.91 10.50
CA LEU A 183 29.38 6.87 9.03
C LEU A 183 29.88 5.50 8.57
N THR A 184 29.08 4.81 7.75
CA THR A 184 29.50 3.56 7.10
C THR A 184 30.74 3.84 6.24
N PRO A 185 31.88 3.13 6.44
CA PRO A 185 33.07 3.32 5.63
C PRO A 185 32.77 3.07 4.15
N ARG A 186 33.29 3.93 3.26
CA ARG A 186 33.19 3.70 1.82
C ARG A 186 33.93 2.41 1.45
N PRO A 187 33.34 1.52 0.63
CA PRO A 187 34.07 0.37 0.11
C PRO A 187 35.32 0.84 -0.66
N GLY A 188 36.49 0.31 -0.30
CA GLY A 188 37.74 0.64 -0.98
C GLY A 188 37.75 0.07 -2.40
N HIS A 189 37.84 0.92 -3.42
CA HIS A 189 38.15 0.48 -4.77
C HIS A 189 39.63 0.07 -4.84
N SER A 190 39.93 -1.22 -4.80
CA SER A 190 41.22 -1.74 -5.25
C SER A 190 41.23 -1.77 -6.78
N HIS A 191 41.71 -0.69 -7.40
CA HIS A 191 42.16 -0.76 -8.79
C HIS A 191 43.50 -1.49 -8.81
N ASP A 192 43.45 -2.80 -9.04
CA ASP A 192 44.62 -3.55 -9.47
C ASP A 192 44.91 -3.15 -10.92
N ARG A 193 46.05 -2.49 -11.14
CA ARG A 193 46.60 -2.24 -12.47
C ARG A 193 47.52 -3.41 -12.82
N GLY A 194 47.05 -4.27 -13.71
CA GLY A 194 47.88 -5.13 -14.56
C GLY A 194 47.97 -4.53 -15.96
#